data_AF-A0A0P6YKI0-F1
#
_entry.id   AF-A0A0P6YKI0-F1
#
_cell.length_a   1.000
_cell.length_b   1.000
_cell.length_c   1.000
_cell.angle_alpha   90.00
_cell.angle_beta   90.00
_cell.angle_gamma   90.00
#
_symmetry.space_group_name_H-M   'P 1'
#
loop_
_entity.id
_entity.type
_entity.pdbx_description
1 polymer ?
#
loop_
_entity_poly.entity_id
_entity_poly.type
_entity_poly.pdbx_seq_one_letter_code
_entity_poly.pdbx_strand_id
1 'polypeptide(L)'
;MSQKHRSFRTRLAMLSGLVALVLASQPASTKPTAAAAACEVTYTISNQWETGFTANVSVKNIGIGLNSWQLSWGFAGNQTITNLWNGTLSQTGPNVSVANSAWAASLPSNGTASFGFQASYSGTNAVPTAFKLNGVNCGDDQPNPTVTNTLVPTTRPATSTPTTPPNTTIPTLTSTPRPTNIATATSTPRPINTAIPTNIATATSTPIGNNNTDDWLHTNGNQIVDSAGRPVWLTGVNWFGFNATERVFHGLWSANLTTMLQSIAQRGLNIIRVPISTELILEWKAGVFKAPNVNTYANPELEGLNSLQIFDRFVLLSKQFGIKVMIDVHSAEADNAGHYAPLWYKGSITSEQFYQAWEWITDRYKNDDTVIAMDIKNEPHGTAHDNQISGQFAKWDNSTDLNNWKYVCETASKRILAINPNVLVLCEGNEVYPKAGANYSSNNKNDYYFTWWGGNLRGVRDYPVNLGANQDQLVYSPHDYGPLVFNQSWFYPGFTKETLYNDVWQPNWFFIHEENIAPLFIGEWGGFLDGGANEQWMKALRDLIKEHYLHHTFWVLNPNSGDTGGLLGYDWATWDEAKYALLKPALWADRNGKFVSLDHQIPLGGAATGTTITTYYQQANPAPTNP
;
A
#
# COMPACT_ATOMS: atom_id res chain seq x y z
N MET A 1 79.35 -55.26 23.75
CA MET A 1 78.69 -56.13 24.75
C MET A 1 77.23 -56.32 24.35
N SER A 2 76.77 -57.59 24.29
CA SER A 2 75.39 -58.10 24.13
C SER A 2 74.61 -57.67 22.88
N GLN A 3 74.51 -58.48 21.81
CA GLN A 3 73.65 -59.67 21.65
C GLN A 3 72.22 -59.54 22.21
N LYS A 4 71.21 -59.46 21.33
CA LYS A 4 70.33 -60.61 21.01
C LYS A 4 69.33 -60.31 19.88
N HIS A 5 69.34 -61.23 18.92
CA HIS A 5 68.42 -61.41 17.81
C HIS A 5 66.94 -61.55 18.24
N ARG A 6 66.02 -61.20 17.33
CA ARG A 6 65.22 -62.22 16.62
C ARG A 6 64.57 -61.68 15.36
N SER A 7 64.95 -62.33 14.26
CA SER A 7 64.34 -62.32 12.94
C SER A 7 62.93 -62.95 12.97
N PHE A 8 62.12 -62.73 11.93
CA PHE A 8 61.69 -63.81 11.03
C PHE A 8 61.03 -63.26 9.74
N ARG A 9 61.78 -63.39 8.64
CA ARG A 9 61.41 -63.88 7.29
C ARG A 9 60.35 -63.16 6.43
N THR A 10 60.88 -62.31 5.54
CA THR A 10 60.90 -62.43 4.06
C THR A 10 59.73 -63.09 3.32
N ARG A 11 59.12 -62.32 2.39
CA ARG A 11 58.80 -62.77 1.02
C ARG A 11 59.20 -61.70 -0.02
N LEU A 12 60.12 -62.11 -0.89
CA LEU A 12 60.42 -61.65 -2.26
C LEU A 12 59.11 -61.65 -3.10
N ALA A 13 58.89 -60.95 -4.20
CA ALA A 13 59.71 -60.28 -5.23
C ALA A 13 58.78 -59.24 -5.94
N MET A 14 59.14 -58.34 -6.86
CA MET A 14 60.05 -58.44 -7.99
C MET A 14 60.34 -57.02 -8.57
N LEU A 15 61.58 -56.85 -9.05
CA LEU A 15 62.11 -55.89 -10.05
C LEU A 15 61.16 -55.63 -11.24
N SER A 16 61.17 -54.56 -12.07
CA SER A 16 62.02 -53.39 -12.36
C SER A 16 61.26 -52.56 -13.43
N GLY A 17 61.50 -51.24 -13.54
CA GLY A 17 61.00 -50.47 -14.69
C GLY A 17 61.45 -49.01 -14.71
N LEU A 18 62.25 -48.66 -15.70
CA LEU A 18 63.01 -47.42 -15.92
C LEU A 18 62.18 -46.22 -16.45
N VAL A 19 62.60 -45.02 -16.03
CA VAL A 19 62.89 -43.80 -16.84
C VAL A 19 61.78 -42.99 -17.54
N ALA A 20 61.92 -41.67 -17.33
CA ALA A 20 61.65 -40.52 -18.22
C ALA A 20 60.63 -39.51 -17.65
N LEU A 21 61.18 -38.41 -17.12
CA LEU A 21 60.45 -37.20 -16.80
C LEU A 21 60.07 -36.49 -18.11
N VAL A 22 58.81 -36.60 -18.54
CA VAL A 22 58.24 -35.74 -19.58
C VAL A 22 57.29 -34.77 -18.89
N LEU A 23 57.62 -33.48 -18.96
CA LEU A 23 56.73 -32.38 -18.63
C LEU A 23 55.55 -32.39 -19.60
N ALA A 24 54.47 -33.07 -19.22
CA ALA A 24 53.18 -32.92 -19.86
C ALA A 24 52.44 -31.76 -19.18
N SER A 25 52.30 -30.65 -19.91
CA SER A 25 51.31 -29.60 -19.62
C SER A 25 49.92 -30.23 -19.58
N GLN A 26 49.39 -30.47 -18.38
CA GLN A 26 47.97 -30.76 -18.21
C GLN A 26 47.18 -29.46 -18.40
N PRO A 27 46.07 -29.47 -19.15
CA PRO A 27 45.13 -28.36 -19.10
C PRO A 27 44.67 -28.24 -17.64
N ALA A 28 44.80 -27.04 -17.07
CA ALA A 28 44.16 -26.73 -15.81
C ALA A 28 42.70 -27.13 -15.95
N SER A 29 42.24 -28.08 -15.14
CA SER A 29 40.82 -28.28 -14.91
C SER A 29 40.32 -26.96 -14.34
N THR A 30 39.69 -26.15 -15.19
CA THR A 30 38.92 -25.00 -14.76
C THR A 30 37.82 -25.57 -13.87
N LYS A 31 38.05 -25.49 -12.56
CA LYS A 31 36.97 -25.51 -11.58
C LYS A 31 35.91 -24.55 -12.14
N PRO A 32 34.64 -24.97 -12.31
CA PRO A 32 33.62 -24.03 -12.76
C PRO A 32 33.71 -22.83 -11.83
N THR A 33 34.00 -21.66 -12.39
CA THR A 33 33.79 -20.40 -11.69
C THR A 33 32.36 -20.49 -11.18
N ALA A 34 32.16 -20.42 -9.86
CA ALA A 34 30.82 -20.38 -9.28
C ALA A 34 30.04 -19.34 -10.09
N ALA A 35 28.99 -19.80 -10.78
CA ALA A 35 28.18 -18.93 -11.59
C ALA A 35 27.66 -17.84 -10.64
N ALA A 36 27.91 -16.57 -10.97
CA ALA A 36 27.30 -15.47 -10.23
C ALA A 36 25.80 -15.77 -10.15
N ALA A 37 25.24 -15.75 -8.93
CA ALA A 37 23.83 -16.02 -8.70
C ALA A 37 22.99 -15.25 -9.73
N ALA A 38 22.06 -15.93 -10.42
CA ALA A 38 21.30 -15.31 -11.51
C ALA A 38 20.15 -14.43 -11.00
N CYS A 39 19.70 -14.68 -9.75
CA CYS A 39 18.48 -14.12 -9.21
C CYS A 39 18.47 -14.11 -7.69
N GLU A 40 17.74 -13.14 -7.13
CA GLU A 40 17.25 -13.14 -5.75
C GLU A 40 15.75 -13.46 -5.79
N VAL A 41 15.28 -14.37 -4.92
CA VAL A 41 13.87 -14.76 -4.86
C VAL A 41 13.33 -14.49 -3.47
N THR A 42 12.24 -13.74 -3.40
CA THR A 42 11.42 -13.59 -2.20
C THR A 42 10.16 -14.44 -2.38
N TYR A 43 9.91 -15.37 -1.46
CA TYR A 43 8.70 -16.17 -1.41
C TYR A 43 8.00 -15.92 -0.08
N THR A 44 6.77 -15.42 -0.13
CA THR A 44 6.00 -15.05 1.05
C THR A 44 4.67 -15.77 1.03
N ILE A 45 4.41 -16.62 2.03
CA ILE A 45 3.05 -17.12 2.29
C ILE A 45 2.25 -15.93 2.83
N SER A 46 1.30 -15.44 2.04
CA SER A 46 0.49 -14.27 2.38
C SER A 46 -0.71 -14.62 3.26
N ASN A 47 -1.25 -15.84 3.11
CA ASN A 47 -2.32 -16.36 3.95
C ASN A 47 -2.28 -17.89 3.93
N GLN A 48 -2.69 -18.56 5.01
CA GLN A 48 -2.74 -20.02 5.10
C GLN A 48 -3.93 -20.50 5.95
N TRP A 49 -4.66 -21.49 5.45
CA TRP A 49 -5.75 -22.19 6.13
C TRP A 49 -5.55 -23.71 6.06
N GLU A 50 -6.43 -24.49 6.68
CA GLU A 50 -6.26 -25.94 6.93
C GLU A 50 -5.91 -26.77 5.67
N THR A 51 -6.39 -26.38 4.50
CA THR A 51 -6.24 -27.13 3.25
C THR A 51 -5.61 -26.32 2.12
N GLY A 52 -5.19 -25.08 2.36
CA GLY A 52 -4.67 -24.21 1.31
C GLY A 52 -4.00 -22.94 1.81
N PHE A 53 -3.36 -22.23 0.90
CA PHE A 53 -2.62 -21.00 1.18
C PHE A 53 -2.53 -20.13 -0.07
N THR A 54 -2.24 -18.85 0.13
CA THR A 54 -1.81 -17.94 -0.92
C THR A 54 -0.36 -17.56 -0.71
N ALA A 55 0.39 -17.39 -1.78
CA ALA A 55 1.77 -16.94 -1.74
C ALA A 55 2.07 -15.90 -2.83
N ASN A 56 2.93 -14.95 -2.49
CA ASN A 56 3.50 -13.97 -3.42
C ASN A 56 4.98 -14.31 -3.64
N VAL A 57 5.41 -14.26 -4.89
CA VAL A 57 6.78 -14.55 -5.30
C VAL A 57 7.32 -13.37 -6.08
N SER A 58 8.50 -12.89 -5.68
CA SER A 58 9.25 -11.86 -6.38
C SER A 58 10.61 -12.42 -6.81
N VAL A 59 10.94 -12.28 -8.09
CA VAL A 59 12.24 -12.66 -8.66
C VAL A 59 12.94 -11.42 -9.19
N LYS A 60 14.05 -11.07 -8.56
CA LYS A 60 14.94 -9.99 -9.03
C LYS A 60 16.09 -10.61 -9.81
N ASN A 61 16.25 -10.20 -11.06
CA ASN A 61 17.36 -10.63 -11.91
C ASN A 61 18.62 -9.86 -11.54
N ILE A 62 19.63 -10.53 -11.00
CA ILE A 62 20.93 -9.93 -10.68
C ILE A 62 22.01 -10.29 -11.72
N GLY A 63 21.61 -11.00 -12.79
CA GLY A 63 22.43 -11.33 -13.94
C GLY A 63 22.21 -10.38 -15.13
N ILE A 64 22.53 -10.85 -16.33
CA ILE A 64 22.26 -10.14 -17.59
C ILE A 64 20.75 -10.06 -17.85
N GLY A 65 20.30 -9.03 -18.56
CA GLY A 65 18.88 -8.88 -18.93
C GLY A 65 18.37 -10.07 -19.74
N LEU A 66 17.15 -10.51 -19.42
CA LEU A 66 16.46 -11.63 -20.05
C LEU A 66 15.31 -11.12 -20.93
N ASN A 67 15.11 -11.76 -22.08
CA ASN A 67 13.99 -11.47 -22.99
C ASN A 67 12.78 -12.38 -22.74
N SER A 68 12.95 -13.42 -21.92
CA SER A 68 11.91 -14.29 -21.37
C SER A 68 12.43 -14.83 -20.04
N TRP A 69 11.52 -15.12 -19.11
CA TRP A 69 11.89 -15.66 -17.81
C TRP A 69 10.95 -16.79 -17.40
N GLN A 70 11.53 -17.77 -16.74
CA GLN A 70 10.84 -18.90 -16.13
C GLN A 70 11.47 -19.16 -14.77
N LEU A 71 10.68 -19.01 -13.72
CA LEU A 71 11.08 -19.40 -12.37
C LEU A 71 10.58 -20.82 -12.10
N SER A 72 11.45 -21.68 -11.59
CA SER A 72 11.10 -23.06 -11.23
C SER A 72 11.57 -23.41 -9.83
N TRP A 73 10.77 -24.21 -9.12
CA TRP A 73 11.08 -24.73 -7.80
C TRP A 73 10.37 -26.07 -7.56
N GLY A 74 10.77 -26.78 -6.52
CA GLY A 74 10.08 -27.95 -6.02
C GLY A 74 9.41 -27.66 -4.68
N PHE A 75 8.13 -28.00 -4.54
CA PHE A 75 7.51 -28.08 -3.22
C PHE A 75 8.08 -29.26 -2.43
N ALA A 76 8.27 -29.08 -1.12
CA ALA A 76 8.76 -30.13 -0.24
C ALA A 76 7.68 -31.14 0.18
N GLY A 77 6.40 -30.80 0.00
CA GLY A 77 5.26 -31.63 0.37
C GLY A 77 4.33 -31.91 -0.81
N ASN A 78 3.02 -31.95 -0.53
CA ASN A 78 1.98 -32.24 -1.51
C ASN A 78 1.26 -30.98 -2.03
N GLN A 79 1.90 -29.81 -1.90
CA GLN A 79 1.31 -28.56 -2.36
C GLN A 79 0.98 -28.61 -3.86
N THR A 80 -0.24 -28.18 -4.21
CA THR A 80 -0.71 -28.12 -5.59
C THR A 80 -1.31 -26.74 -5.85
N ILE A 81 -0.75 -26.00 -6.80
CA ILE A 81 -1.24 -24.68 -7.18
C ILE A 81 -2.58 -24.82 -7.90
N THR A 82 -3.62 -24.19 -7.36
CA THR A 82 -4.99 -24.22 -7.88
C THR A 82 -5.32 -23.01 -8.73
N ASN A 83 -4.70 -21.86 -8.45
CA ASN A 83 -4.84 -20.64 -9.24
C ASN A 83 -3.54 -19.85 -9.22
N LEU A 84 -3.19 -19.19 -10.32
CA LEU A 84 -1.99 -18.34 -10.44
C LEU A 84 -2.32 -17.09 -11.23
N TRP A 85 -1.79 -15.95 -10.80
CA TRP A 85 -1.88 -14.67 -11.51
C TRP A 85 -0.49 -14.14 -11.86
N ASN A 86 -0.41 -13.29 -12.89
CA ASN A 86 0.84 -12.67 -13.38
C ASN A 86 1.93 -13.66 -13.84
N GLY A 87 1.52 -14.83 -14.35
CA GLY A 87 2.40 -15.80 -14.98
C GLY A 87 1.63 -16.93 -15.66
N THR A 88 2.37 -17.84 -16.29
CA THR A 88 1.83 -19.07 -16.87
C THR A 88 2.35 -20.25 -16.07
N LEU A 89 1.44 -20.95 -15.40
CA LEU A 89 1.74 -22.09 -14.52
C LEU A 89 1.88 -23.39 -15.32
N SER A 90 2.93 -24.15 -15.00
CA SER A 90 3.03 -25.59 -15.28
C SER A 90 3.48 -26.30 -14.01
N GLN A 91 2.71 -27.28 -13.56
CA GLN A 91 3.06 -28.08 -12.37
C GLN A 91 2.91 -29.58 -12.67
N THR A 92 3.97 -30.35 -12.38
CA THR A 92 3.96 -31.82 -12.46
C THR A 92 4.46 -32.38 -11.13
N GLY A 93 3.54 -32.96 -10.35
CA GLY A 93 3.82 -33.37 -8.97
C GLY A 93 4.30 -32.17 -8.13
N PRO A 94 5.43 -32.28 -7.39
CA PRO A 94 5.94 -31.17 -6.59
C PRO A 94 6.67 -30.09 -7.43
N ASN A 95 6.97 -30.37 -8.70
CA ASN A 95 7.78 -29.47 -9.53
C ASN A 95 6.89 -28.40 -10.17
N VAL A 96 7.18 -27.14 -9.87
CA VAL A 96 6.48 -25.98 -10.38
C VAL A 96 7.38 -25.20 -11.32
N SER A 97 6.78 -24.70 -12.40
CA SER A 97 7.37 -23.76 -13.33
C SER A 97 6.38 -22.64 -13.61
N VAL A 98 6.80 -21.40 -13.40
CA VAL A 98 6.03 -20.20 -13.72
C VAL A 98 6.81 -19.40 -14.73
N ALA A 99 6.27 -19.31 -15.94
CA ALA A 99 6.83 -18.50 -17.01
C ALA A 99 6.17 -17.12 -17.06
N ASN A 100 6.89 -16.15 -17.60
CA ASN A 100 6.33 -14.85 -17.95
C ASN A 100 5.04 -15.00 -18.77
N SER A 101 4.06 -14.12 -18.54
CA SER A 101 2.95 -13.96 -19.47
C SER A 101 3.44 -13.42 -20.81
N ALA A 102 2.69 -13.62 -21.89
CA ALA A 102 3.08 -13.21 -23.24
C ALA A 102 3.41 -11.70 -23.36
N TRP A 103 2.86 -10.88 -22.47
CA TRP A 103 3.05 -9.42 -22.42
C TRP A 103 4.16 -8.94 -21.46
N ALA A 104 4.76 -9.82 -20.65
CA ALA A 104 5.71 -9.46 -19.58
C ALA A 104 7.05 -10.23 -19.68
N ALA A 105 7.54 -10.43 -20.91
CA ALA A 105 8.68 -11.32 -21.18
C ALA A 105 10.04 -10.75 -20.76
N SER A 106 10.23 -9.43 -20.84
CA SER A 106 11.52 -8.82 -20.51
C SER A 106 11.73 -8.71 -19.00
N LEU A 107 12.88 -9.19 -18.53
CA LEU A 107 13.37 -9.02 -17.16
C LEU A 107 14.80 -8.48 -17.22
N PRO A 108 14.99 -7.15 -17.26
CA PRO A 108 16.31 -6.53 -17.38
C PRO A 108 17.21 -6.85 -16.18
N SER A 109 18.51 -6.56 -16.29
CA SER A 109 19.42 -6.63 -15.14
C SER A 109 18.94 -5.68 -14.04
N ASN A 110 18.91 -6.15 -12.80
CA ASN A 110 18.26 -5.55 -11.63
C ASN A 110 16.73 -5.35 -11.74
N GLY A 111 16.10 -5.83 -12.82
CA GLY A 111 14.65 -5.86 -12.95
C GLY A 111 14.03 -6.90 -12.02
N THR A 112 12.78 -6.67 -11.62
CA THR A 112 12.02 -7.58 -10.76
C THR A 112 10.73 -7.98 -11.44
N ALA A 113 10.43 -9.28 -11.46
CA ALA A 113 9.12 -9.80 -11.82
C ALA A 113 8.43 -10.36 -10.58
N SER A 114 7.12 -10.18 -10.48
CA SER A 114 6.34 -10.68 -9.35
C SER A 114 5.06 -11.36 -9.82
N PHE A 115 4.72 -12.45 -9.16
CA PHE A 115 3.51 -13.20 -9.39
C PHE A 115 3.00 -13.77 -8.07
N GLY A 116 1.73 -14.16 -8.02
CA GLY A 116 1.16 -14.81 -6.85
C GLY A 116 0.30 -15.98 -7.23
N PHE A 117 -0.01 -16.82 -6.25
CA PHE A 117 -0.81 -18.00 -6.46
C PHE A 117 -1.57 -18.43 -5.21
N GLN A 118 -2.64 -19.18 -5.45
CA GLN A 118 -3.33 -19.99 -4.46
C GLN A 118 -2.96 -21.46 -4.64
N ALA A 119 -2.72 -22.19 -3.56
CA ALA A 119 -2.41 -23.61 -3.60
C ALA A 119 -3.12 -24.37 -2.48
N SER A 120 -3.43 -25.64 -2.74
CA SER A 120 -3.89 -26.60 -1.72
C SER A 120 -2.71 -27.34 -1.11
N TYR A 121 -2.82 -27.79 0.14
CA TYR A 121 -1.86 -28.68 0.79
C TYR A 121 -2.55 -29.55 1.86
N SER A 122 -1.86 -30.57 2.37
CA SER A 122 -2.25 -31.21 3.63
C SER A 122 -1.02 -31.52 4.49
N GLY A 123 -1.20 -31.51 5.81
CA GLY A 123 -0.08 -31.69 6.73
C GLY A 123 0.78 -30.43 6.83
N THR A 124 2.06 -30.51 6.45
CA THR A 124 3.01 -29.40 6.58
C THR A 124 3.14 -28.58 5.30
N ASN A 125 3.12 -27.25 5.42
CA ASN A 125 3.36 -26.34 4.30
C ASN A 125 4.75 -25.71 4.38
N ALA A 126 5.79 -26.46 3.99
CA ALA A 126 7.16 -25.95 4.01
C ALA A 126 7.44 -25.04 2.80
N VAL A 127 8.10 -23.89 3.05
CA VAL A 127 8.52 -22.93 2.03
C VAL A 127 9.66 -23.53 1.18
N PRO A 128 9.63 -23.39 -0.16
CA PRO A 128 10.73 -23.82 -1.02
C PRO A 128 12.02 -23.04 -0.74
N THR A 129 13.16 -23.74 -0.72
CA THR A 129 14.47 -23.13 -0.45
C THR A 129 15.37 -23.05 -1.67
N ALA A 130 14.98 -23.66 -2.79
CA ALA A 130 15.77 -23.71 -4.01
C ALA A 130 14.94 -23.29 -5.21
N PHE A 131 15.39 -22.23 -5.88
CA PHE A 131 14.76 -21.68 -7.07
C PHE A 131 15.75 -21.64 -8.23
N LYS A 132 15.24 -21.81 -9.46
CA LYS A 132 16.02 -21.63 -10.68
C LYS A 132 15.31 -20.67 -11.63
N LEU A 133 16.03 -19.64 -12.08
CA LEU A 133 15.61 -18.74 -13.14
C LEU A 133 16.23 -19.20 -14.46
N ASN A 134 15.39 -19.56 -15.44
CA ASN A 134 15.81 -20.13 -16.74
C ASN A 134 16.81 -21.29 -16.59
N GLY A 135 16.63 -22.11 -15.55
CA GLY A 135 17.50 -23.26 -15.25
C GLY A 135 18.77 -22.94 -14.45
N VAL A 136 19.05 -21.66 -14.17
CA VAL A 136 20.20 -21.21 -13.35
C VAL A 136 19.76 -20.99 -11.91
N ASN A 137 20.52 -21.50 -10.93
CA ASN A 137 20.18 -21.36 -9.51
C ASN A 137 20.12 -19.89 -9.06
N CYS A 138 19.11 -19.57 -8.24
CA CYS A 138 19.04 -18.32 -7.48
C CYS A 138 19.80 -18.49 -6.16
N GLY A 139 20.91 -17.77 -5.98
CA GLY A 139 21.73 -17.75 -4.77
C GLY A 139 22.63 -18.99 -4.55
N ASP A 140 23.91 -18.76 -4.24
CA ASP A 140 24.71 -19.63 -3.38
C ASP A 140 24.77 -18.89 -2.02
N ASP A 141 24.34 -19.53 -0.94
CA ASP A 141 24.28 -19.00 0.45
C ASP A 141 23.23 -17.90 0.77
N GLN A 142 21.93 -18.21 0.62
CA GLN A 142 20.89 -17.48 1.36
C GLN A 142 20.62 -18.17 2.70
N PRO A 143 20.64 -17.46 3.85
CA PRO A 143 20.00 -17.96 5.06
C PRO A 143 18.52 -18.19 4.75
N ASN A 144 18.00 -19.35 5.17
CA ASN A 144 16.63 -19.82 4.99
C ASN A 144 15.60 -18.66 4.87
N PRO A 145 14.73 -18.63 3.83
CA PRO A 145 13.69 -17.62 3.74
C PRO A 145 12.91 -17.56 5.06
N THR A 146 12.78 -16.36 5.64
CA THR A 146 12.15 -16.15 6.94
C THR A 146 10.71 -16.63 6.88
N VAL A 147 10.43 -17.75 7.57
CA VAL A 147 9.09 -18.32 7.68
C VAL A 147 8.33 -17.55 8.77
N THR A 148 7.40 -16.69 8.40
CA THR A 148 6.34 -16.21 9.31
C THR A 148 5.18 -17.20 9.22
N ASN A 149 5.28 -18.31 9.97
CA ASN A 149 4.21 -19.32 10.04
C ASN A 149 3.16 -18.88 11.08
N THR A 150 2.04 -18.32 10.64
CA THR A 150 0.84 -18.22 11.49
C THR A 150 0.09 -19.55 11.42
N LEU A 151 0.53 -20.55 12.21
CA LEU A 151 -0.23 -21.78 12.40
C LEU A 151 -1.33 -21.53 13.45
N VAL A 152 -2.60 -21.63 13.04
CA VAL A 152 -3.74 -21.80 13.95
C VAL A 152 -4.03 -23.31 14.07
N PRO A 153 -3.81 -23.97 15.21
CA PRO A 153 -4.20 -25.36 15.39
C PRO A 153 -5.71 -25.49 15.65
N THR A 154 -6.43 -26.16 14.75
CA THR A 154 -7.79 -26.67 14.97
C THR A 154 -7.73 -27.99 15.75
N THR A 155 -8.07 -27.99 17.04
CA THR A 155 -8.53 -29.22 17.72
C THR A 155 -9.68 -28.95 18.71
N ARG A 156 -10.73 -29.74 18.59
CA ARG A 156 -11.94 -29.82 19.44
C ARG A 156 -11.65 -30.75 20.65
N PRO A 157 -12.33 -30.61 21.82
CA PRO A 157 -11.72 -30.91 23.11
C PRO A 157 -11.84 -32.37 23.56
N ALA A 158 -10.86 -32.80 24.35
CA ALA A 158 -10.99 -33.90 25.32
C ALA A 158 -10.71 -33.35 26.73
N THR A 159 -11.66 -33.62 27.61
CA THR A 159 -11.70 -33.29 29.04
C THR A 159 -10.61 -33.97 29.87
N SER A 160 -9.94 -33.23 30.77
CA SER A 160 -9.77 -33.59 32.20
C SER A 160 -8.97 -32.52 32.98
N THR A 161 -9.18 -32.55 34.29
CA THR A 161 -9.04 -31.56 35.37
C THR A 161 -7.61 -31.21 35.89
N PRO A 162 -7.46 -30.21 36.80
CA PRO A 162 -6.27 -29.37 36.95
C PRO A 162 -5.30 -29.76 38.07
N THR A 163 -4.03 -29.33 37.96
CA THR A 163 -3.08 -29.23 39.07
C THR A 163 -2.17 -27.99 38.96
N THR A 164 -1.97 -27.35 40.11
CA THR A 164 -1.28 -26.08 40.43
C THR A 164 0.28 -26.20 40.52
N PRO A 165 1.02 -25.07 40.63
CA PRO A 165 2.40 -24.89 40.13
C PRO A 165 3.50 -24.95 41.21
N PRO A 166 4.77 -24.74 40.82
CA PRO A 166 5.66 -23.94 41.66
C PRO A 166 6.48 -22.86 40.93
N ASN A 167 6.68 -21.76 41.66
CA ASN A 167 7.65 -20.67 41.50
C ASN A 167 9.08 -21.13 41.17
N THR A 168 9.85 -20.34 40.40
CA THR A 168 11.14 -19.76 40.87
C THR A 168 11.76 -18.70 39.93
N THR A 169 11.91 -17.49 40.49
CA THR A 169 13.06 -16.55 40.45
C THR A 169 13.69 -16.01 39.14
N ILE A 170 13.67 -14.66 39.09
CA ILE A 170 14.44 -13.71 38.27
C ILE A 170 15.90 -13.60 38.75
N PRO A 171 16.85 -13.29 37.85
CA PRO A 171 17.92 -12.36 38.22
C PRO A 171 18.10 -11.19 37.24
N THR A 172 18.19 -10.02 37.85
CA THR A 172 18.54 -8.69 37.35
C THR A 172 20.00 -8.63 36.89
N LEU A 173 20.31 -7.90 35.80
CA LEU A 173 21.67 -7.45 35.52
C LEU A 173 21.70 -5.93 35.26
N THR A 174 22.50 -5.28 36.09
CA THR A 174 22.77 -3.85 36.19
C THR A 174 23.89 -3.39 35.24
N SER A 175 23.81 -2.13 34.85
CA SER A 175 24.73 -1.35 34.01
C SER A 175 26.08 -0.98 34.65
N THR A 176 27.02 -0.57 33.78
CA THR A 176 28.22 0.33 33.92
C THR A 176 29.59 -0.33 33.66
N PRO A 177 30.69 0.42 33.39
CA PRO A 177 30.91 1.43 32.34
C PRO A 177 32.21 1.17 31.52
N ARG A 178 32.39 1.99 30.47
CA ARG A 178 33.53 2.09 29.51
C ARG A 178 34.93 2.29 30.15
N PRO A 179 36.01 1.87 29.46
CA PRO A 179 37.11 2.81 29.16
C PRO A 179 37.63 2.77 27.70
N THR A 180 38.26 3.90 27.34
CA THR A 180 38.90 4.39 26.11
C THR A 180 40.24 3.73 25.72
N ASN A 181 40.57 3.74 24.41
CA ASN A 181 41.83 4.20 23.77
C ASN A 181 41.74 3.93 22.24
N ILE A 182 41.56 4.93 21.36
CA ILE A 182 42.55 5.75 20.62
C ILE A 182 43.65 4.95 19.88
N ALA A 183 43.57 4.92 18.54
CA ALA A 183 44.69 5.13 17.64
C ALA A 183 44.19 5.69 16.29
N THR A 184 44.93 6.67 15.79
CA THR A 184 44.61 7.65 14.74
C THR A 184 45.08 7.17 13.37
N ALA A 185 44.34 7.48 12.30
CA ALA A 185 44.92 7.69 10.97
C ALA A 185 44.16 8.79 10.23
N THR A 186 44.89 9.83 9.90
CA THR A 186 44.47 11.14 9.41
C THR A 186 44.51 11.15 7.88
N SER A 187 43.43 11.58 7.22
CA SER A 187 43.55 12.35 5.98
C SER A 187 42.42 13.38 5.92
N THR A 188 42.81 14.61 5.65
CA THR A 188 42.11 15.89 5.83
C THR A 188 40.93 16.10 4.86
N PRO A 189 39.80 16.70 5.31
CA PRO A 189 38.75 17.20 4.43
C PRO A 189 39.11 18.61 3.93
N ARG A 190 38.94 18.86 2.62
CA ARG A 190 38.95 20.21 2.06
C ARG A 190 37.51 20.74 2.04
N PRO A 191 37.23 21.94 2.61
CA PRO A 191 35.90 22.52 2.56
C PRO A 191 35.67 23.14 1.18
N ILE A 192 34.67 22.67 0.45
CA ILE A 192 34.07 23.48 -0.61
C ILE A 192 32.83 24.12 0.00
N ASN A 193 33.08 25.30 0.52
CA ASN A 193 32.08 26.29 0.86
C ASN A 193 31.52 26.82 -0.47
N THR A 194 30.44 26.22 -0.95
CA THR A 194 29.52 26.89 -1.88
C THR A 194 28.16 26.83 -1.26
N ALA A 195 27.79 27.93 -0.60
CA ALA A 195 26.40 28.25 -0.33
C ALA A 195 25.66 28.17 -1.67
N ILE A 196 24.86 27.12 -1.84
CA ILE A 196 23.85 27.08 -2.89
C ILE A 196 22.75 28.04 -2.41
N PRO A 197 22.40 29.06 -3.20
CA PRO A 197 21.47 30.08 -2.74
C PRO A 197 20.11 29.45 -2.44
N THR A 198 19.58 29.76 -1.26
CA THR A 198 18.25 29.44 -0.73
C THR A 198 17.09 30.11 -1.49
N ASN A 199 17.27 30.43 -2.76
CA ASN A 199 16.26 31.02 -3.63
C ASN A 199 16.12 30.19 -4.91
N ILE A 200 15.55 28.99 -4.81
CA ILE A 200 14.72 28.52 -5.92
C ILE A 200 13.38 29.18 -5.71
N ALA A 201 13.05 30.07 -6.64
CA ALA A 201 11.81 30.83 -6.67
C ALA A 201 10.63 29.95 -6.23
N THR A 202 9.87 30.46 -5.25
CA THR A 202 8.42 30.25 -5.19
C THR A 202 7.91 30.16 -6.62
N ALA A 203 7.16 29.10 -6.96
CA ALA A 203 6.48 28.97 -8.24
C ALA A 203 5.45 30.12 -8.39
N THR A 204 5.92 31.31 -8.70
CA THR A 204 5.13 32.51 -8.96
C THR A 204 4.71 32.47 -10.41
N SER A 205 3.76 31.60 -10.70
CA SER A 205 2.72 31.94 -11.65
C SER A 205 1.43 31.30 -11.15
N THR A 206 0.81 31.96 -10.19
CA THR A 206 -0.63 31.79 -9.95
C THR A 206 -1.33 31.94 -11.30
N PRO A 207 -2.15 30.97 -11.73
CA PRO A 207 -3.03 31.19 -12.87
C PRO A 207 -3.81 32.50 -12.65
N ILE A 208 -3.88 33.35 -13.68
CA ILE A 208 -4.57 34.65 -13.59
C ILE A 208 -6.01 34.40 -13.10
N GLY A 209 -6.34 34.82 -11.88
CA GLY A 209 -7.69 34.78 -11.30
C GLY A 209 -7.81 34.10 -9.93
N ASN A 210 -7.10 33.00 -9.68
CA ASN A 210 -7.33 32.18 -8.48
C ASN A 210 -6.66 32.82 -7.24
N ASN A 211 -7.46 33.14 -6.21
CA ASN A 211 -7.03 33.83 -5.00
C ASN A 211 -6.74 32.87 -3.81
N ASN A 212 -6.73 31.55 -4.04
CA ASN A 212 -6.52 30.46 -3.05
C ASN A 212 -7.48 30.46 -1.85
N THR A 213 -8.66 31.06 -1.98
CA THR A 213 -9.56 31.23 -0.83
C THR A 213 -11.02 30.93 -1.12
N ASP A 214 -11.39 30.67 -2.38
CA ASP A 214 -12.79 30.50 -2.79
C ASP A 214 -13.24 29.03 -2.84
N ASP A 215 -12.30 28.07 -2.81
CA ASP A 215 -12.62 26.66 -3.01
C ASP A 215 -12.63 25.80 -1.74
N TRP A 216 -12.54 26.42 -0.57
CA TRP A 216 -12.68 25.72 0.71
C TRP A 216 -14.10 25.14 0.88
N LEU A 217 -14.16 23.97 1.50
CA LEU A 217 -15.38 23.20 1.72
C LEU A 217 -15.65 23.05 3.22
N HIS A 218 -16.89 22.71 3.55
CA HIS A 218 -17.30 22.32 4.89
C HIS A 218 -18.45 21.31 4.79
N THR A 219 -18.87 20.75 5.91
CA THR A 219 -19.94 19.76 5.98
C THR A 219 -21.23 20.38 6.54
N ASN A 220 -22.36 19.89 6.04
CA ASN A 220 -23.68 20.26 6.49
C ASN A 220 -24.58 19.01 6.50
N GLY A 221 -24.76 18.42 7.69
CA GLY A 221 -25.38 17.11 7.80
C GLY A 221 -24.54 16.05 7.08
N ASN A 222 -25.18 15.24 6.23
CA ASN A 222 -24.50 14.25 5.39
C ASN A 222 -23.94 14.78 4.06
N GLN A 223 -23.91 16.10 3.85
CA GLN A 223 -23.40 16.70 2.62
C GLN A 223 -22.09 17.43 2.85
N ILE A 224 -21.20 17.40 1.84
CA ILE A 224 -20.12 18.40 1.71
C ILE A 224 -20.65 19.56 0.86
N VAL A 225 -20.38 20.79 1.27
CA VAL A 225 -20.84 22.01 0.63
C VAL A 225 -19.69 23.00 0.41
N ASP A 226 -19.84 23.86 -0.59
CA ASP A 226 -18.92 24.97 -0.84
C ASP A 226 -19.17 26.15 0.13
N SER A 227 -18.37 27.21 0.02
CA SER A 227 -18.51 28.43 0.83
C SER A 227 -19.86 29.14 0.72
N ALA A 228 -20.65 28.87 -0.33
CA ALA A 228 -22.00 29.38 -0.51
C ALA A 228 -23.08 28.42 0.03
N GLY A 229 -22.69 27.31 0.68
CA GLY A 229 -23.59 26.29 1.20
C GLY A 229 -24.19 25.40 0.11
N ARG A 230 -23.61 25.39 -1.10
CA ARG A 230 -24.09 24.57 -2.22
C ARG A 230 -23.44 23.19 -2.16
N PRO A 231 -24.20 22.10 -2.26
CA PRO A 231 -23.66 20.74 -2.25
C PRO A 231 -22.61 20.51 -3.33
N VAL A 232 -21.59 19.73 -3.03
CA VAL A 232 -20.55 19.37 -4.00
C VAL A 232 -20.48 17.86 -4.15
N TRP A 233 -19.82 17.36 -5.19
CA TRP A 233 -19.56 15.93 -5.33
C TRP A 233 -18.10 15.67 -5.70
N LEU A 234 -17.33 15.21 -4.71
CA LEU A 234 -15.95 14.78 -4.87
C LEU A 234 -15.93 13.39 -5.50
N THR A 235 -15.49 13.29 -6.75
CA THR A 235 -15.46 12.05 -7.54
C THR A 235 -14.10 11.90 -8.19
N GLY A 236 -13.28 11.00 -7.66
CA GLY A 236 -11.83 11.00 -7.92
C GLY A 236 -11.19 9.65 -8.10
N VAL A 237 -9.86 9.64 -8.00
CA VAL A 237 -9.01 8.46 -8.12
C VAL A 237 -7.87 8.51 -7.11
N ASN A 238 -7.39 7.35 -6.66
CA ASN A 238 -6.15 7.25 -5.89
C ASN A 238 -4.95 7.18 -6.87
N TRP A 239 -3.84 7.83 -6.53
CA TRP A 239 -2.55 7.65 -7.22
C TRP A 239 -1.45 7.42 -6.18
N PHE A 240 -1.03 6.17 -5.98
CA PHE A 240 -0.05 5.84 -4.94
C PHE A 240 1.41 5.95 -5.43
N GLY A 241 2.33 6.02 -4.46
CA GLY A 241 3.78 5.96 -4.67
C GLY A 241 4.58 6.82 -3.69
N PHE A 242 4.00 7.91 -3.17
CA PHE A 242 4.68 8.70 -2.12
C PHE A 242 4.75 7.97 -0.78
N ASN A 243 3.88 6.99 -0.54
CA ASN A 243 3.96 6.07 0.59
C ASN A 243 5.05 5.00 0.43
N ALA A 244 5.46 4.73 -0.81
CA ALA A 244 6.35 3.65 -1.18
C ALA A 244 7.84 4.03 -1.07
N THR A 245 8.72 3.06 -1.36
CA THR A 245 10.18 3.26 -1.30
C THR A 245 10.70 4.28 -2.31
N GLU A 246 9.95 4.48 -3.40
CA GLU A 246 10.26 5.33 -4.54
C GLU A 246 10.14 6.83 -4.23
N ARG A 247 9.43 7.19 -3.15
CA ARG A 247 9.19 8.57 -2.68
C ARG A 247 8.53 9.50 -3.71
N VAL A 248 7.86 8.93 -4.68
CA VAL A 248 7.18 9.66 -5.74
C VAL A 248 6.07 8.78 -6.30
N PHE A 249 5.07 9.40 -6.94
CA PHE A 249 4.07 8.66 -7.69
C PHE A 249 4.69 7.54 -8.54
N HIS A 250 4.14 6.34 -8.38
CA HIS A 250 4.50 5.26 -9.28
C HIS A 250 4.07 5.63 -10.70
N GLY A 251 4.86 5.15 -11.67
CA GLY A 251 4.64 5.42 -13.07
C GLY A 251 5.50 6.54 -13.65
N LEU A 252 6.10 7.44 -12.86
CA LEU A 252 6.94 8.52 -13.42
C LEU A 252 8.27 8.04 -14.04
N TRP A 253 8.56 6.74 -13.98
CA TRP A 253 9.58 6.09 -14.82
C TRP A 253 9.12 5.90 -16.28
N SER A 254 7.82 6.04 -16.58
CA SER A 254 7.21 5.82 -17.91
C SER A 254 6.28 6.97 -18.32
N ALA A 255 5.33 7.34 -17.46
CA ALA A 255 4.35 8.40 -17.68
C ALA A 255 4.94 9.80 -17.47
N ASN A 256 4.42 10.78 -18.20
CA ASN A 256 4.68 12.20 -17.94
C ASN A 256 3.65 12.75 -16.93
N LEU A 257 4.10 13.45 -15.89
CA LEU A 257 3.24 13.99 -14.84
C LEU A 257 2.17 14.94 -15.37
N THR A 258 2.56 15.87 -16.26
CA THR A 258 1.67 16.90 -16.80
C THR A 258 0.58 16.29 -17.67
N THR A 259 0.94 15.40 -18.59
CA THR A 259 -0.04 14.76 -19.48
C THR A 259 -0.97 13.82 -18.73
N MET A 260 -0.48 13.15 -17.68
CA MET A 260 -1.30 12.29 -16.83
C MET A 260 -2.36 13.09 -16.08
N LEU A 261 -1.99 14.19 -15.41
CA LEU A 261 -2.95 15.05 -14.71
C LEU A 261 -3.97 15.67 -15.67
N GLN A 262 -3.54 16.12 -16.84
CA GLN A 262 -4.45 16.62 -17.86
C GLN A 262 -5.46 15.52 -18.27
N SER A 263 -5.00 14.28 -18.44
CA SER A 263 -5.86 13.15 -18.81
C SER A 263 -6.87 12.78 -17.72
N ILE A 264 -6.43 12.77 -16.45
CA ILE A 264 -7.29 12.56 -15.27
C ILE A 264 -8.42 13.59 -15.26
N ALA A 265 -8.09 14.88 -15.40
CA ALA A 265 -9.08 15.95 -15.41
C ALA A 265 -10.05 15.86 -16.60
N GLN A 266 -9.53 15.62 -17.81
CA GLN A 266 -10.36 15.44 -19.01
C GLN A 266 -11.32 14.26 -18.92
N ARG A 267 -11.03 13.29 -18.03
CA ARG A 267 -11.88 12.14 -17.73
C ARG A 267 -12.78 12.34 -16.51
N GLY A 268 -12.89 13.56 -15.99
CA GLY A 268 -13.90 13.91 -15.00
C GLY A 268 -13.54 13.60 -13.56
N LEU A 269 -12.30 13.22 -13.29
CA LEU A 269 -11.81 12.96 -11.95
C LEU A 269 -11.38 14.29 -11.33
N ASN A 270 -12.19 14.81 -10.40
CA ASN A 270 -12.04 16.17 -9.86
C ASN A 270 -11.23 16.24 -8.55
N ILE A 271 -10.88 15.09 -7.98
CA ILE A 271 -10.00 14.98 -6.81
C ILE A 271 -9.04 13.79 -6.97
N ILE A 272 -7.83 13.94 -6.45
CA ILE A 272 -6.85 12.85 -6.33
C ILE A 272 -6.54 12.60 -4.86
N ARG A 273 -6.76 11.38 -4.37
CA ARG A 273 -6.27 10.89 -3.07
C ARG A 273 -4.83 10.42 -3.24
N VAL A 274 -3.92 10.97 -2.42
CA VAL A 274 -2.48 10.79 -2.55
C VAL A 274 -1.93 10.06 -1.33
N PRO A 275 -1.76 8.73 -1.43
CA PRO A 275 -1.02 7.93 -0.47
C PRO A 275 0.42 8.43 -0.25
N ILE A 276 0.72 8.91 0.95
CA ILE A 276 2.03 9.35 1.42
C ILE A 276 2.41 8.69 2.76
N SER A 277 3.69 8.52 3.05
CA SER A 277 4.13 7.97 4.33
C SER A 277 4.51 9.05 5.34
N THR A 278 4.33 8.75 6.63
CA THR A 278 4.80 9.61 7.73
C THR A 278 6.31 9.83 7.63
N GLU A 279 7.08 8.78 7.37
CA GLU A 279 8.53 8.87 7.18
C GLU A 279 8.91 9.87 6.08
N LEU A 280 8.25 9.83 4.91
CA LEU A 280 8.55 10.79 3.83
C LEU A 280 8.27 12.23 4.24
N ILE A 281 7.15 12.49 4.92
CA ILE A 281 6.84 13.85 5.40
C ILE A 281 7.89 14.33 6.40
N LEU A 282 8.38 13.45 7.28
CA LEU A 282 9.44 13.77 8.24
C LEU A 282 10.81 13.94 7.57
N GLU A 283 11.10 13.17 6.52
CA GLU A 283 12.28 13.36 5.65
C GLU A 283 12.25 14.77 5.02
N TRP A 284 11.11 15.17 4.45
CA TRP A 284 10.89 16.52 3.90
C TRP A 284 11.05 17.61 4.95
N LYS A 285 10.44 17.44 6.13
CA LYS A 285 10.58 18.35 7.27
C LYS A 285 12.04 18.53 7.70
N ALA A 286 12.84 17.46 7.64
CA ALA A 286 14.25 17.46 7.98
C ALA A 286 15.17 17.96 6.85
N GLY A 287 14.64 18.24 5.66
CA GLY A 287 15.43 18.57 4.47
C GLY A 287 16.27 17.39 3.95
N VAL A 288 15.84 16.15 4.23
CA VAL A 288 16.48 14.91 3.78
C VAL A 288 15.71 14.41 2.55
N PHE A 289 16.43 14.22 1.44
CA PHE A 289 15.82 13.80 0.18
C PHE A 289 16.54 12.58 -0.39
N LYS A 290 15.82 11.46 -0.45
CA LYS A 290 16.22 10.29 -1.25
C LYS A 290 15.94 10.61 -2.73
N ALA A 291 16.78 10.08 -3.62
CA ALA A 291 16.61 10.30 -5.06
C ALA A 291 15.26 9.69 -5.51
N PRO A 292 14.34 10.48 -6.10
CA PRO A 292 13.05 9.98 -6.54
C PRO A 292 13.20 9.11 -7.79
N ASN A 293 12.37 8.08 -7.93
CA ASN A 293 12.37 7.20 -9.09
C ASN A 293 11.62 7.84 -10.28
N VAL A 294 12.30 8.73 -11.01
CA VAL A 294 11.75 9.47 -12.17
C VAL A 294 12.62 9.26 -13.39
N ASN A 295 11.98 9.03 -14.54
CA ASN A 295 12.65 9.04 -15.84
C ASN A 295 12.60 10.46 -16.42
N THR A 296 13.73 11.16 -16.43
CA THR A 296 13.83 12.55 -16.92
C THR A 296 13.71 12.68 -18.43
N TYR A 297 13.81 11.58 -19.20
CA TYR A 297 13.47 11.63 -20.62
C TYR A 297 11.95 11.76 -20.83
N ALA A 298 11.16 11.02 -20.04
CA ALA A 298 9.71 11.14 -20.04
C ALA A 298 9.22 12.40 -19.31
N ASN A 299 10.00 12.88 -18.33
CA ASN A 299 9.69 14.02 -17.48
C ASN A 299 10.86 15.02 -17.43
N PRO A 300 11.21 15.68 -18.56
CA PRO A 300 12.32 16.64 -18.59
C PRO A 300 12.10 17.82 -17.63
N GLU A 301 10.85 18.16 -17.34
CA GLU A 301 10.48 19.22 -16.39
C GLU A 301 10.75 18.86 -14.91
N LEU A 302 11.01 17.58 -14.62
CA LEU A 302 11.29 17.09 -13.26
C LEU A 302 12.79 16.88 -13.02
N GLU A 303 13.65 17.14 -14.01
CA GLU A 303 15.08 16.98 -13.87
C GLU A 303 15.65 17.83 -12.72
N GLY A 304 16.41 17.19 -11.83
CA GLY A 304 17.04 17.82 -10.68
C GLY A 304 16.11 18.15 -9.51
N LEU A 305 14.81 17.88 -9.62
CA LEU A 305 13.86 18.08 -8.52
C LEU A 305 13.92 16.95 -7.50
N ASN A 306 13.82 17.29 -6.22
CA ASN A 306 13.58 16.30 -5.16
C ASN A 306 12.08 15.93 -5.05
N SER A 307 11.76 14.91 -4.25
CA SER A 307 10.39 14.42 -4.09
C SER A 307 9.40 15.48 -3.59
N LEU A 308 9.82 16.41 -2.72
CA LEU A 308 8.95 17.51 -2.27
C LEU A 308 8.66 18.50 -3.39
N GLN A 309 9.67 18.87 -4.17
CA GLN A 309 9.51 19.77 -5.31
C GLN A 309 8.64 19.13 -6.42
N ILE A 310 8.72 17.81 -6.59
CA ILE A 310 7.82 17.08 -7.50
C ILE A 310 6.39 17.09 -6.96
N PHE A 311 6.19 16.93 -5.65
CA PHE A 311 4.86 17.06 -5.04
C PHE A 311 4.30 18.48 -5.20
N ASP A 312 5.10 19.52 -4.97
CA ASP A 312 4.70 20.92 -5.20
C ASP A 312 4.32 21.15 -6.68
N ARG A 313 5.07 20.56 -7.61
CA ARG A 313 4.76 20.62 -9.04
C ARG A 313 3.44 19.91 -9.36
N PHE A 314 3.16 18.78 -8.72
CA PHE A 314 1.88 18.09 -8.81
C PHE A 314 0.73 18.98 -8.32
N VAL A 315 0.84 19.60 -7.14
CA VAL A 315 -0.19 20.51 -6.60
C VAL A 315 -0.44 21.67 -7.58
N LEU A 316 0.62 22.29 -8.11
CA LEU A 316 0.50 23.38 -9.09
C LEU A 316 -0.22 22.93 -10.37
N LEU A 317 0.09 21.73 -10.89
CA LEU A 317 -0.55 21.19 -12.08
C LEU A 317 -2.02 20.78 -11.81
N SER A 318 -2.30 20.20 -10.65
CA SER A 318 -3.66 19.90 -10.20
C SER A 318 -4.51 21.17 -10.21
N LYS A 319 -3.98 22.26 -9.64
CA LYS A 319 -4.60 23.59 -9.71
C LYS A 319 -4.85 24.05 -11.14
N GLN A 320 -3.84 23.93 -12.02
CA GLN A 320 -3.96 24.33 -13.42
C GLN A 320 -5.07 23.56 -14.17
N PHE A 321 -5.33 22.31 -13.81
CA PHE A 321 -6.33 21.47 -14.45
C PHE A 321 -7.67 21.39 -13.70
N GLY A 322 -7.83 22.16 -12.61
CA GLY A 322 -9.06 22.18 -11.80
C GLY A 322 -9.27 20.91 -10.96
N ILE A 323 -8.19 20.19 -10.63
CA ILE A 323 -8.17 19.01 -9.79
C ILE A 323 -7.86 19.42 -8.35
N LYS A 324 -8.62 18.89 -7.39
CA LYS A 324 -8.34 19.02 -5.97
C LYS A 324 -7.51 17.85 -5.44
N VAL A 325 -6.84 18.05 -4.32
CA VAL A 325 -5.90 17.10 -3.73
C VAL A 325 -6.35 16.75 -2.31
N MET A 326 -6.36 15.45 -2.04
CA MET A 326 -6.48 14.88 -0.71
C MET A 326 -5.18 14.18 -0.36
N ILE A 327 -4.58 14.53 0.77
CA ILE A 327 -3.39 13.85 1.28
C ILE A 327 -3.84 12.73 2.19
N ASP A 328 -3.32 11.52 1.97
CA ASP A 328 -3.60 10.33 2.78
C ASP A 328 -2.31 9.82 3.42
N VAL A 329 -2.22 9.84 4.75
CA VAL A 329 -1.11 9.14 5.42
C VAL A 329 -1.36 7.64 5.38
N HIS A 330 -0.80 7.03 4.34
CA HIS A 330 -1.07 5.65 3.97
C HIS A 330 -0.28 4.63 4.80
N SER A 331 0.88 5.04 5.31
CA SER A 331 1.75 4.19 6.12
C SER A 331 2.66 5.02 7.04
N ALA A 332 3.12 4.39 8.14
CA ALA A 332 4.15 4.99 8.98
C ALA A 332 5.49 5.05 8.23
N GLU A 333 5.92 3.91 7.72
CA GLU A 333 7.12 3.74 6.88
C GLU A 333 6.70 3.69 5.41
N ALA A 334 7.18 4.62 4.60
CA ALA A 334 8.09 4.44 3.48
C ALA A 334 8.24 3.12 2.70
N ASP A 335 7.27 2.23 2.69
CA ASP A 335 7.43 0.84 2.29
C ASP A 335 6.29 0.45 1.33
N ASN A 336 6.61 -0.30 0.28
CA ASN A 336 5.63 -0.79 -0.70
C ASN A 336 4.62 -1.75 -0.02
N ALA A 337 5.01 -2.36 1.11
CA ALA A 337 4.16 -3.14 2.01
C ALA A 337 3.83 -2.39 3.32
N GLY A 338 4.02 -1.08 3.37
CA GLY A 338 3.84 -0.29 4.60
C GLY A 338 2.39 -0.23 5.11
N HIS A 339 1.41 -0.40 4.21
CA HIS A 339 -0.01 -0.39 4.54
C HIS A 339 -0.45 -1.57 5.42
N TYR A 340 0.27 -2.71 5.39
CA TYR A 340 0.03 -3.86 6.28
C TYR A 340 0.28 -3.55 7.77
N ALA A 341 0.85 -2.39 8.09
CA ALA A 341 0.95 -1.94 9.46
C ALA A 341 -0.45 -1.50 9.97
N PRO A 342 -1.00 -2.16 11.00
CA PRO A 342 -2.36 -1.88 11.49
C PRO A 342 -2.53 -0.50 12.09
N LEU A 343 -1.43 0.14 12.49
CA LEU A 343 -1.41 1.38 13.25
C LEU A 343 -0.57 2.45 12.53
N TRP A 344 -0.79 3.70 12.90
CA TRP A 344 -0.10 4.90 12.39
C TRP A 344 1.36 5.03 12.88
N TYR A 345 1.85 4.05 13.64
CA TYR A 345 3.21 3.99 14.13
C TYR A 345 3.82 2.62 13.82
N LYS A 346 5.12 2.59 13.52
CA LYS A 346 5.88 1.37 13.24
C LYS A 346 7.37 1.68 13.34
N GLY A 347 8.15 0.71 13.81
CA GLY A 347 9.60 0.83 13.88
C GLY A 347 10.02 2.05 14.71
N SER A 348 10.69 3.01 14.07
CA SER A 348 11.13 4.26 14.73
C SER A 348 10.09 5.38 14.71
N ILE A 349 9.01 5.24 13.93
CA ILE A 349 7.94 6.23 13.82
C ILE A 349 6.98 6.05 15.01
N THR A 350 6.86 7.09 15.81
CA THR A 350 5.95 7.19 16.97
C THR A 350 4.64 7.91 16.62
N SER A 351 3.61 7.78 17.48
CA SER A 351 2.37 8.55 17.32
C SER A 351 2.59 10.06 17.32
N GLU A 352 3.52 10.56 18.13
CA GLU A 352 3.83 11.99 18.15
C GLU A 352 4.49 12.45 16.84
N GLN A 353 5.37 11.64 16.27
CA GLN A 353 5.96 11.91 14.95
C GLN A 353 4.91 11.90 13.83
N PHE A 354 3.93 10.99 13.90
CA PHE A 354 2.78 11.00 13.00
C PHE A 354 2.00 12.32 13.08
N TYR A 355 1.70 12.83 14.28
CA TYR A 355 1.06 14.13 14.42
C TYR A 355 1.94 15.30 13.92
N GLN A 356 3.24 15.26 14.20
CA GLN A 356 4.18 16.29 13.74
C GLN A 356 4.37 16.31 12.22
N ALA A 357 4.20 15.18 11.55
CA ALA A 357 4.15 15.10 10.11
C ALA A 357 2.92 15.83 9.58
N TRP A 358 1.74 15.53 10.14
CA TRP A 358 0.50 16.22 9.82
C TRP A 358 0.58 17.74 10.00
N GLU A 359 1.09 18.20 11.15
CA GLU A 359 1.25 19.63 11.41
C GLU A 359 2.13 20.32 10.37
N TRP A 360 3.26 19.70 10.02
CA TRP A 360 4.20 20.28 9.08
C TRP A 360 3.63 20.38 7.66
N ILE A 361 3.00 19.31 7.16
CA ILE A 361 2.44 19.32 5.80
C ILE A 361 1.21 20.23 5.72
N THR A 362 0.43 20.32 6.81
CA THR A 362 -0.69 21.28 6.92
C THR A 362 -0.18 22.71 6.85
N ASP A 363 0.84 23.06 7.64
CA ASP A 363 1.38 24.42 7.65
C ASP A 363 1.92 24.85 6.27
N ARG A 364 2.52 23.90 5.53
CA ARG A 364 3.01 24.13 4.18
C ARG A 364 1.91 24.49 3.18
N TYR A 365 0.78 23.78 3.20
CA TYR A 365 -0.29 23.91 2.19
C TYR A 365 -1.53 24.67 2.66
N LYS A 366 -1.56 25.20 3.89
CA LYS A 366 -2.75 25.88 4.47
C LYS A 366 -3.32 27.06 3.68
N ASN A 367 -2.52 27.66 2.79
CA ASN A 367 -2.92 28.80 1.96
C ASN A 367 -3.12 28.41 0.49
N ASP A 368 -3.29 27.12 0.19
CA ASP A 368 -3.55 26.61 -1.15
C ASP A 368 -4.79 25.70 -1.11
N ASP A 369 -5.93 26.25 -1.53
CA ASP A 369 -7.22 25.56 -1.64
C ASP A 369 -7.27 24.53 -2.78
N THR A 370 -6.13 24.17 -3.36
CA THR A 370 -5.97 22.94 -4.14
C THR A 370 -5.91 21.73 -3.21
N VAL A 371 -5.28 21.84 -2.04
CA VAL A 371 -5.22 20.78 -1.02
C VAL A 371 -6.36 20.98 -0.01
N ILE A 372 -7.49 20.33 -0.27
CA ILE A 372 -8.76 20.59 0.44
C ILE A 372 -9.09 19.56 1.51
N ALA A 373 -8.37 18.43 1.55
CA ALA A 373 -8.71 17.31 2.42
C ALA A 373 -7.48 16.56 2.94
N MET A 374 -7.59 16.05 4.17
CA MET A 374 -6.57 15.23 4.82
C MET A 374 -7.21 13.95 5.37
N ASP A 375 -6.85 12.82 4.76
CA ASP A 375 -7.24 11.49 5.20
C ASP A 375 -6.22 10.96 6.22
N ILE A 376 -6.67 10.88 7.47
CA ILE A 376 -5.78 10.91 8.64
C ILE A 376 -4.85 9.68 8.67
N LYS A 377 -5.37 8.50 8.32
CA LYS A 377 -4.61 7.24 8.28
C LYS A 377 -5.36 6.23 7.43
N ASN A 378 -4.72 5.71 6.39
CA ASN A 378 -5.21 4.58 5.60
C ASN A 378 -5.41 3.28 6.39
N GLU A 379 -6.63 2.78 6.44
CA GLU A 379 -6.98 1.44 6.85
C GLU A 379 -6.42 1.02 8.22
N PRO A 380 -6.77 1.68 9.34
CA PRO A 380 -6.52 1.12 10.66
C PRO A 380 -7.17 -0.27 10.77
N HIS A 381 -6.44 -1.27 11.25
CA HIS A 381 -6.94 -2.66 11.22
C HIS A 381 -6.32 -3.55 12.30
N GLY A 382 -6.56 -4.85 12.20
CA GLY A 382 -6.11 -5.88 13.11
C GLY A 382 -7.15 -6.22 14.18
N THR A 383 -6.90 -7.34 14.87
CA THR A 383 -7.67 -7.78 16.02
C THR A 383 -6.75 -8.32 17.11
N ALA A 384 -7.25 -8.45 18.35
CA ALA A 384 -6.53 -9.16 19.40
C ALA A 384 -6.31 -10.66 19.07
N HIS A 385 -7.14 -11.24 18.19
CA HIS A 385 -7.03 -12.64 17.78
C HIS A 385 -5.87 -12.86 16.79
N ASP A 386 -5.77 -12.02 15.77
CA ASP A 386 -4.83 -12.19 14.66
C ASP A 386 -3.42 -11.67 15.02
N ASN A 387 -3.35 -10.71 15.95
CA ASN A 387 -2.08 -10.12 16.37
C ASN A 387 -1.62 -10.74 17.69
N GLN A 388 -0.72 -11.73 17.58
CA GLN A 388 -0.04 -12.39 18.70
C GLN A 388 0.73 -11.42 19.62
N ILE A 389 0.86 -10.15 19.23
CA ILE A 389 1.42 -9.07 20.04
C ILE A 389 0.28 -8.18 20.53
N SER A 390 0.03 -8.22 21.84
CA SER A 390 -0.96 -7.38 22.52
C SER A 390 -0.78 -5.91 22.15
N GLY A 391 -1.86 -5.27 21.70
CA GLY A 391 -1.90 -3.82 21.40
C GLY A 391 -1.43 -3.41 20.00
N GLN A 392 -1.12 -4.35 19.10
CA GLN A 392 -0.83 -4.03 17.69
C GLN A 392 -2.07 -4.14 16.80
N PHE A 393 -3.17 -3.49 17.16
CA PHE A 393 -4.38 -3.44 16.33
C PHE A 393 -5.18 -2.18 16.63
N ALA A 394 -5.89 -1.66 15.64
CA ALA A 394 -6.72 -0.48 15.80
C ALA A 394 -8.07 -0.82 16.45
N LYS A 395 -8.39 -0.13 17.55
CA LYS A 395 -9.71 -0.22 18.20
C LYS A 395 -10.48 1.10 18.14
N TRP A 396 -11.77 1.03 18.44
CA TRP A 396 -12.67 2.19 18.48
C TRP A 396 -13.52 2.17 19.75
N ASP A 397 -13.17 3.01 20.73
CA ASP A 397 -13.95 3.20 21.96
C ASP A 397 -13.68 4.61 22.55
N ASN A 398 -14.13 4.88 23.79
CA ASN A 398 -13.92 6.18 24.45
C ASN A 398 -12.63 6.27 25.30
N SER A 399 -11.71 5.30 25.20
CA SER A 399 -10.40 5.36 25.87
C SER A 399 -9.44 6.32 25.16
N THR A 400 -8.31 6.61 25.78
CA THR A 400 -7.19 7.33 25.16
C THR A 400 -6.00 6.42 24.91
N ASP A 401 -6.26 5.12 24.72
CA ASP A 401 -5.21 4.13 24.52
C ASP A 401 -4.44 4.43 23.22
N LEU A 402 -3.14 4.09 23.21
CA LEU A 402 -2.26 4.34 22.07
C LEU A 402 -2.68 3.60 20.80
N ASN A 403 -3.59 2.63 20.84
CA ASN A 403 -4.11 1.93 19.68
C ASN A 403 -5.59 2.24 19.41
N ASN A 404 -6.17 3.22 20.11
CA ASN A 404 -7.52 3.69 19.85
C ASN A 404 -7.52 4.65 18.66
N TRP A 405 -8.02 4.17 17.52
CA TRP A 405 -8.09 4.93 16.29
C TRP A 405 -8.97 6.17 16.41
N LYS A 406 -10.14 6.09 17.07
CA LYS A 406 -11.01 7.27 17.29
C LYS A 406 -10.23 8.41 17.96
N TYR A 407 -9.55 8.10 19.06
CA TYR A 407 -8.80 9.08 19.84
C TYR A 407 -7.67 9.72 19.01
N VAL A 408 -6.97 8.93 18.20
CA VAL A 408 -5.89 9.42 17.34
C VAL A 408 -6.41 10.23 16.17
N CYS A 409 -7.52 9.81 15.56
CA CYS A 409 -8.20 10.57 14.53
C CYS A 409 -8.65 11.94 15.05
N GLU A 410 -9.27 12.01 16.24
CA GLU A 410 -9.63 13.27 16.90
C GLU A 410 -8.40 14.13 17.20
N THR A 411 -7.32 13.53 17.68
CA THR A 411 -6.09 14.25 18.07
C THR A 411 -5.39 14.84 16.85
N ALA A 412 -5.18 14.04 15.80
CA ALA A 412 -4.58 14.50 14.55
C ALA A 412 -5.44 15.59 13.90
N SER A 413 -6.75 15.35 13.78
CA SER A 413 -7.69 16.30 13.20
C SER A 413 -7.69 17.64 13.91
N LYS A 414 -7.73 17.66 15.26
CA LYS A 414 -7.68 18.91 16.03
C LYS A 414 -6.36 19.67 15.83
N ARG A 415 -5.23 18.97 15.70
CA ARG A 415 -3.91 19.59 15.44
C ARG A 415 -3.84 20.16 14.02
N ILE A 416 -4.37 19.46 13.03
CA ILE A 416 -4.52 19.93 11.65
C ILE A 416 -5.40 21.19 11.61
N LEU A 417 -6.59 21.13 12.19
CA LEU A 417 -7.57 22.22 12.15
C LEU A 417 -7.15 23.45 12.96
N ALA A 418 -6.25 23.29 13.94
CA ALA A 418 -5.61 24.42 14.62
C ALA A 418 -4.66 25.21 13.69
N ILE A 419 -4.16 24.58 12.62
CA ILE A 419 -3.25 25.20 11.63
C ILE A 419 -4.03 25.66 10.39
N ASN A 420 -4.95 24.82 9.88
CA ASN A 420 -5.84 25.16 8.78
C ASN A 420 -7.30 24.83 9.16
N PRO A 421 -8.11 25.81 9.59
CA PRO A 421 -9.50 25.57 9.98
C PRO A 421 -10.45 25.28 8.81
N ASN A 422 -9.98 25.43 7.56
CA ASN A 422 -10.80 25.31 6.36
C ASN A 422 -10.64 23.96 5.63
N VAL A 423 -9.72 23.10 6.08
CA VAL A 423 -9.48 21.79 5.44
C VAL A 423 -10.44 20.74 5.97
N LEU A 424 -10.94 19.87 5.10
CA LEU A 424 -11.69 18.69 5.52
C LEU A 424 -10.73 17.68 6.14
N VAL A 425 -11.16 17.01 7.20
CA VAL A 425 -10.44 15.89 7.83
C VAL A 425 -11.28 14.62 7.70
N LEU A 426 -10.67 13.57 7.15
CA LEU A 426 -11.34 12.31 6.89
C LEU A 426 -10.91 11.27 7.92
N CYS A 427 -11.90 10.63 8.53
CA CYS A 427 -11.71 9.56 9.49
C CYS A 427 -12.21 8.24 8.91
N GLU A 428 -11.29 7.35 8.54
CA GLU A 428 -11.66 5.99 8.13
C GLU A 428 -12.22 5.18 9.30
N GLY A 429 -12.76 3.99 9.01
CA GLY A 429 -13.12 2.99 10.01
C GLY A 429 -11.93 2.21 10.54
N ASN A 430 -12.19 1.16 11.32
CA ASN A 430 -11.19 0.12 11.60
C ASN A 430 -11.61 -1.22 10.96
N GLU A 431 -11.01 -2.36 11.32
CA GLU A 431 -11.42 -3.68 10.78
C GLU A 431 -12.60 -4.30 11.55
N VAL A 432 -12.59 -4.15 12.89
CA VAL A 432 -13.54 -4.83 13.78
C VAL A 432 -14.22 -3.92 14.79
N TYR A 433 -15.47 -4.26 15.08
CA TYR A 433 -16.23 -3.69 16.20
C TYR A 433 -16.81 -4.80 17.09
N PRO A 434 -16.60 -4.76 18.42
CA PRO A 434 -17.15 -5.76 19.33
C PRO A 434 -18.67 -5.83 19.26
N LYS A 435 -19.21 -7.05 19.33
CA LYS A 435 -20.64 -7.29 19.53
C LYS A 435 -21.03 -6.97 20.97
N ALA A 436 -22.33 -6.78 21.19
CA ALA A 436 -22.87 -6.57 22.54
C ALA A 436 -22.38 -7.68 23.51
N GLY A 437 -21.81 -7.26 24.64
CA GLY A 437 -21.25 -8.17 25.65
C GLY A 437 -19.79 -8.58 25.43
N ALA A 438 -19.20 -8.27 24.28
CA ALA A 438 -17.78 -8.45 24.00
C ALA A 438 -16.99 -7.14 24.16
N ASN A 439 -15.66 -7.25 24.08
CA ASN A 439 -14.75 -6.11 24.03
C ASN A 439 -13.48 -6.47 23.23
N TYR A 440 -12.65 -5.47 22.95
CA TYR A 440 -11.42 -5.59 22.16
C TYR A 440 -10.33 -6.51 22.76
N SER A 441 -10.49 -7.06 23.96
CA SER A 441 -9.59 -8.08 24.50
C SER A 441 -10.02 -9.51 24.16
N SER A 442 -11.16 -9.71 23.50
CA SER A 442 -11.62 -11.05 23.12
C SER A 442 -10.72 -11.65 22.03
N ASN A 443 -10.32 -12.90 22.23
CA ASN A 443 -9.63 -13.72 21.22
C ASN A 443 -10.60 -14.60 20.40
N ASN A 444 -11.91 -14.43 20.57
CA ASN A 444 -12.91 -15.18 19.81
C ASN A 444 -13.42 -14.30 18.67
N LYS A 445 -13.10 -14.66 17.42
CA LYS A 445 -13.57 -13.94 16.23
C LYS A 445 -15.10 -13.77 16.18
N ASN A 446 -15.87 -14.70 16.75
CA ASN A 446 -17.33 -14.60 16.72
C ASN A 446 -17.87 -13.43 17.55
N ASP A 447 -17.04 -12.85 18.42
CA ASP A 447 -17.37 -11.72 19.29
C ASP A 447 -17.28 -10.38 18.57
N TYR A 448 -16.86 -10.35 17.30
CA TYR A 448 -16.69 -9.13 16.52
C TYR A 448 -17.59 -9.10 15.28
N TYR A 449 -17.99 -7.90 14.87
CA TYR A 449 -18.39 -7.60 13.51
C TYR A 449 -17.13 -7.29 12.70
N PHE A 450 -16.86 -8.09 11.67
CA PHE A 450 -15.76 -7.88 10.73
C PHE A 450 -16.26 -7.15 9.47
N THR A 451 -15.41 -6.30 8.92
CA THR A 451 -15.54 -5.79 7.55
C THR A 451 -14.14 -5.51 6.99
N TRP A 452 -14.05 -4.75 5.90
CA TRP A 452 -12.78 -4.32 5.30
C TRP A 452 -11.93 -3.51 6.30
N TRP A 453 -10.62 -3.53 6.12
CA TRP A 453 -9.73 -2.59 6.80
C TRP A 453 -10.16 -1.17 6.43
N GLY A 454 -10.21 -0.24 7.39
CA GLY A 454 -10.77 1.10 7.15
C GLY A 454 -12.29 1.14 6.92
N GLY A 455 -12.99 0.00 6.84
CA GLY A 455 -14.41 -0.07 6.50
C GLY A 455 -15.38 -0.11 7.68
N ASN A 456 -14.92 -0.39 8.89
CA ASN A 456 -15.79 -0.56 10.05
C ASN A 456 -16.01 0.76 10.79
N LEU A 457 -17.16 1.39 10.54
CA LEU A 457 -17.58 2.63 11.20
C LEU A 457 -18.74 2.40 12.18
N ARG A 458 -18.99 1.15 12.60
CA ARG A 458 -20.03 0.82 13.59
C ARG A 458 -19.86 1.59 14.90
N GLY A 459 -18.62 1.83 15.29
CA GLY A 459 -18.28 2.58 16.49
C GLY A 459 -18.76 4.03 16.48
N VAL A 460 -19.16 4.60 15.33
CA VAL A 460 -19.70 5.96 15.25
C VAL A 460 -21.03 6.10 15.97
N ARG A 461 -21.87 5.05 16.03
CA ARG A 461 -23.14 5.10 16.79
C ARG A 461 -22.92 5.31 18.28
N ASP A 462 -21.91 4.65 18.83
CA ASP A 462 -21.65 4.65 20.27
C ASP A 462 -20.66 5.75 20.67
N TYR A 463 -19.68 6.00 19.82
CA TYR A 463 -18.54 6.88 20.08
C TYR A 463 -18.20 7.70 18.82
N PRO A 464 -19.05 8.68 18.43
CA PRO A 464 -18.75 9.54 17.29
C PRO A 464 -17.49 10.36 17.52
N VAL A 465 -16.79 10.70 16.43
CA VAL A 465 -15.61 11.57 16.44
C VAL A 465 -16.08 12.98 16.75
N ASN A 466 -15.45 13.60 17.74
CA ASN A 466 -15.80 14.92 18.24
C ASN A 466 -14.64 15.90 18.03
N LEU A 467 -14.81 16.82 17.08
CA LEU A 467 -13.87 17.89 16.75
C LEU A 467 -14.23 19.23 17.41
N GLY A 468 -15.28 19.27 18.24
CA GLY A 468 -15.72 20.48 18.93
C GLY A 468 -16.28 21.52 17.96
N ALA A 469 -15.71 22.73 17.97
CA ALA A 469 -16.19 23.84 17.13
C ALA A 469 -15.98 23.60 15.63
N ASN A 470 -15.08 22.69 15.24
CA ASN A 470 -14.77 22.38 13.85
C ASN A 470 -15.43 21.07 13.39
N GLN A 471 -16.58 20.71 13.97
CA GLN A 471 -17.30 19.48 13.61
C GLN A 471 -17.77 19.51 12.14
N ASP A 472 -17.98 20.71 11.59
CA ASP A 472 -18.28 21.00 10.20
C ASP A 472 -17.10 20.75 9.24
N GLN A 473 -15.99 20.17 9.71
CA GLN A 473 -14.89 19.71 8.86
C GLN A 473 -14.70 18.19 8.86
N LEU A 474 -15.51 17.45 9.62
CA LEU A 474 -15.41 16.00 9.70
C LEU A 474 -16.14 15.30 8.53
N VAL A 475 -15.44 14.38 7.88
CA VAL A 475 -15.99 13.43 6.93
C VAL A 475 -15.59 12.01 7.36
N TYR A 476 -16.49 11.04 7.25
CA TYR A 476 -16.15 9.63 7.49
C TYR A 476 -15.79 8.93 6.18
N SER A 477 -14.74 8.11 6.20
CA SER A 477 -14.12 7.59 4.97
C SER A 477 -14.02 6.06 4.92
N PRO A 478 -15.11 5.31 4.68
CA PRO A 478 -15.03 3.85 4.61
C PRO A 478 -14.28 3.37 3.35
N HIS A 479 -13.58 2.25 3.46
CA HIS A 479 -13.13 1.46 2.31
C HIS A 479 -14.04 0.25 2.11
N ASP A 480 -14.27 -0.12 0.84
CA ASP A 480 -15.04 -1.32 0.50
C ASP A 480 -14.46 -1.95 -0.79
N TYR A 481 -14.31 -3.27 -0.78
CA TYR A 481 -13.71 -4.02 -1.88
C TYR A 481 -14.56 -5.23 -2.30
N GLY A 482 -14.18 -5.82 -3.44
CA GLY A 482 -14.83 -6.99 -4.00
C GLY A 482 -14.13 -8.32 -3.70
N PRO A 483 -14.71 -9.45 -4.13
CA PRO A 483 -14.24 -10.80 -3.84
C PRO A 483 -12.84 -11.14 -4.38
N LEU A 484 -12.27 -10.36 -5.30
CA LEU A 484 -10.90 -10.57 -5.79
C LEU A 484 -9.82 -9.99 -4.86
N VAL A 485 -10.17 -9.01 -4.01
CA VAL A 485 -9.28 -8.55 -2.94
C VAL A 485 -9.34 -9.55 -1.79
N PHE A 486 -10.55 -9.87 -1.31
CA PHE A 486 -10.76 -10.97 -0.36
C PHE A 486 -12.17 -11.56 -0.48
N ASN A 487 -12.27 -12.89 -0.54
CA ASN A 487 -13.55 -13.58 -0.68
C ASN A 487 -14.30 -13.68 0.66
N GLN A 488 -14.95 -12.58 1.04
CA GLN A 488 -15.76 -12.46 2.26
C GLN A 488 -17.02 -13.33 2.21
N SER A 489 -17.54 -13.69 3.39
CA SER A 489 -18.70 -14.60 3.51
C SER A 489 -20.01 -14.01 2.94
N TRP A 490 -20.11 -12.69 2.82
CA TRP A 490 -21.27 -12.02 2.22
C TRP A 490 -21.27 -12.05 0.68
N PHE A 491 -20.19 -12.50 0.03
CA PHE A 491 -20.17 -12.77 -1.41
C PHE A 491 -20.65 -14.19 -1.75
N TYR A 492 -21.73 -14.63 -1.10
CA TYR A 492 -22.34 -15.92 -1.39
C TYR A 492 -22.94 -15.96 -2.80
N PRO A 493 -23.04 -17.13 -3.45
CA PRO A 493 -23.64 -17.23 -4.78
C PRO A 493 -25.04 -16.60 -4.84
N GLY A 494 -25.20 -15.60 -5.71
CA GLY A 494 -26.46 -14.87 -5.87
C GLY A 494 -26.65 -13.68 -4.92
N PHE A 495 -25.60 -13.19 -4.25
CA PHE A 495 -25.66 -11.89 -3.57
C PHE A 495 -26.14 -10.80 -4.55
N THR A 496 -26.73 -9.74 -4.03
CA THR A 496 -27.28 -8.62 -4.80
C THR A 496 -26.84 -7.30 -4.17
N LYS A 497 -27.11 -6.18 -4.85
CA LYS A 497 -26.97 -4.86 -4.24
C LYS A 497 -27.75 -4.75 -2.93
N GLU A 498 -28.96 -5.29 -2.88
CA GLU A 498 -29.83 -5.23 -1.70
C GLU A 498 -29.25 -6.01 -0.51
N THR A 499 -28.64 -7.17 -0.77
CA THR A 499 -28.04 -7.98 0.30
C THR A 499 -26.72 -7.36 0.76
N LEU A 500 -25.91 -6.82 -0.15
CA LEU A 500 -24.73 -6.03 0.20
C LEU A 500 -25.10 -4.80 1.04
N TYR A 501 -26.19 -4.11 0.66
CA TYR A 501 -26.70 -2.98 1.41
C TYR A 501 -27.07 -3.38 2.85
N ASN A 502 -27.96 -4.36 3.00
CA ASN A 502 -28.50 -4.74 4.30
C ASN A 502 -27.47 -5.42 5.21
N ASP A 503 -26.60 -6.27 4.64
CA ASP A 503 -25.69 -7.10 5.43
C ASP A 503 -24.35 -6.41 5.68
N VAL A 504 -23.92 -5.53 4.77
CA VAL A 504 -22.59 -4.92 4.77
C VAL A 504 -22.66 -3.41 4.90
N TRP A 505 -23.17 -2.68 3.91
CA TRP A 505 -22.98 -1.23 3.85
C TRP A 505 -23.77 -0.48 4.92
N GLN A 506 -25.08 -0.71 5.00
CA GLN A 506 -25.98 -0.07 5.97
C GLN A 506 -25.47 -0.22 7.41
N PRO A 507 -25.20 -1.43 7.91
CA PRO A 507 -24.86 -1.57 9.31
C PRO A 507 -23.41 -1.20 9.63
N ASN A 508 -22.49 -1.15 8.65
CA ASN A 508 -21.09 -0.81 8.90
C ASN A 508 -20.78 0.69 8.73
N TRP A 509 -21.37 1.38 7.76
CA TRP A 509 -21.01 2.77 7.46
C TRP A 509 -22.13 3.61 6.85
N PHE A 510 -23.03 3.04 6.03
CA PHE A 510 -24.03 3.83 5.29
C PHE A 510 -25.09 4.45 6.20
N PHE A 511 -25.35 3.88 7.38
CA PHE A 511 -26.22 4.50 8.38
C PHE A 511 -25.80 5.94 8.75
N ILE A 512 -24.49 6.27 8.67
CA ILE A 512 -23.98 7.62 8.96
C ILE A 512 -24.60 8.63 7.99
N HIS A 513 -24.71 8.23 6.72
CA HIS A 513 -25.35 9.04 5.69
C HIS A 513 -26.86 9.09 5.87
N GLU A 514 -27.52 7.94 6.07
CA GLU A 514 -28.99 7.88 6.26
C GLU A 514 -29.47 8.69 7.48
N GLU A 515 -28.75 8.59 8.59
CA GLU A 515 -29.09 9.24 9.86
C GLU A 515 -28.61 10.72 9.91
N ASN A 516 -28.09 11.24 8.79
CA ASN A 516 -27.61 12.61 8.64
C ASN A 516 -26.52 13.01 9.67
N ILE A 517 -25.64 12.06 10.03
CA ILE A 517 -24.59 12.23 11.05
C ILE A 517 -23.43 13.06 10.49
N ALA A 518 -22.91 12.66 9.33
CA ALA A 518 -21.80 13.31 8.63
C ALA A 518 -21.74 12.81 7.17
N PRO A 519 -21.01 13.48 6.26
CA PRO A 519 -20.83 13.00 4.90
C PRO A 519 -19.97 11.73 4.87
N LEU A 520 -20.20 10.90 3.86
CA LEU A 520 -19.38 9.74 3.55
C LEU A 520 -18.51 9.97 2.32
N PHE A 521 -17.25 9.58 2.44
CA PHE A 521 -16.29 9.53 1.34
C PHE A 521 -15.75 8.11 1.21
N ILE A 522 -16.14 7.37 0.17
CA ILE A 522 -15.59 6.03 -0.06
C ILE A 522 -14.14 6.18 -0.55
N GLY A 523 -13.18 6.12 0.38
CA GLY A 523 -11.77 6.43 0.15
C GLY A 523 -11.10 5.47 -0.83
N GLU A 524 -11.54 4.22 -0.84
CA GLU A 524 -11.09 3.21 -1.80
C GLU A 524 -12.22 2.25 -2.16
N TRP A 525 -12.38 2.08 -3.48
CA TRP A 525 -13.14 0.99 -4.07
C TRP A 525 -12.63 0.73 -5.49
N GLY A 526 -12.55 -0.54 -5.89
CA GLY A 526 -12.15 -0.91 -7.24
C GLY A 526 -11.75 -2.37 -7.36
N GLY A 527 -11.35 -2.77 -8.57
CA GLY A 527 -11.04 -4.16 -8.86
C GLY A 527 -10.87 -4.48 -10.35
N PHE A 528 -10.58 -5.75 -10.64
CA PHE A 528 -10.57 -6.27 -12.00
C PHE A 528 -12.00 -6.47 -12.53
N LEU A 529 -12.20 -6.20 -13.83
CA LEU A 529 -13.40 -6.62 -14.55
C LEU A 529 -13.26 -8.10 -14.90
N ASP A 530 -14.00 -8.95 -14.19
CA ASP A 530 -13.96 -10.42 -14.33
C ASP A 530 -15.17 -10.98 -15.06
N GLY A 531 -16.16 -10.15 -15.41
CA GLY A 531 -17.47 -10.59 -15.90
C GLY A 531 -18.27 -11.40 -14.88
N GLY A 532 -17.84 -11.41 -13.61
CA GLY A 532 -18.33 -12.28 -12.55
C GLY A 532 -18.71 -11.52 -11.28
N ALA A 533 -18.45 -12.14 -10.14
CA ALA A 533 -18.84 -11.61 -8.84
C ALA A 533 -18.15 -10.28 -8.52
N ASN A 534 -16.89 -10.08 -8.94
CA ASN A 534 -16.20 -8.83 -8.65
C ASN A 534 -16.80 -7.66 -9.42
N GLU A 535 -17.06 -7.85 -10.71
CA GLU A 535 -17.74 -6.86 -11.53
C GLU A 535 -19.19 -6.61 -11.08
N GLN A 536 -19.89 -7.64 -10.58
CA GLN A 536 -21.21 -7.49 -9.99
C GLN A 536 -21.19 -6.60 -8.75
N TRP A 537 -20.24 -6.82 -7.82
CA TRP A 537 -20.05 -5.96 -6.65
C TRP A 537 -19.69 -4.52 -7.05
N MET A 538 -18.74 -4.33 -7.97
CA MET A 538 -18.34 -2.99 -8.44
C MET A 538 -19.52 -2.21 -9.02
N LYS A 539 -20.38 -2.87 -9.81
CA LYS A 539 -21.60 -2.25 -10.35
C LYS A 539 -22.58 -1.87 -9.22
N ALA A 540 -22.77 -2.76 -8.25
CA ALA A 540 -23.67 -2.50 -7.12
C ALA A 540 -23.21 -1.29 -6.28
N LEU A 541 -21.92 -1.20 -5.96
CA LEU A 541 -21.36 -0.09 -5.18
C LEU A 541 -21.38 1.22 -5.98
N ARG A 542 -21.01 1.20 -7.27
CA ARG A 542 -21.14 2.35 -8.17
C ARG A 542 -22.58 2.87 -8.20
N ASP A 543 -23.56 1.98 -8.29
CA ASP A 543 -24.96 2.37 -8.35
C ASP A 543 -25.42 2.99 -7.02
N LEU A 544 -24.96 2.47 -5.87
CA LEU A 544 -25.17 3.13 -4.56
C LEU A 544 -24.55 4.54 -4.53
N ILE A 545 -23.29 4.67 -4.94
CA ILE A 545 -22.56 5.95 -5.00
C ILE A 545 -23.36 6.98 -5.82
N LYS A 546 -23.82 6.58 -7.00
CA LYS A 546 -24.58 7.44 -7.90
C LYS A 546 -25.96 7.81 -7.34
N GLU A 547 -26.67 6.86 -6.74
CA GLU A 547 -28.02 7.09 -6.22
C GLU A 547 -28.03 8.06 -5.04
N HIS A 548 -26.97 8.07 -4.23
CA HIS A 548 -26.89 8.87 -3.00
C HIS A 548 -25.84 9.98 -3.04
N TYR A 549 -25.21 10.22 -4.20
CA TYR A 549 -24.13 11.20 -4.38
C TYR A 549 -23.00 11.05 -3.36
N LEU A 550 -22.63 9.80 -3.02
CA LEU A 550 -21.53 9.54 -2.08
C LEU A 550 -20.21 10.00 -2.68
N HIS A 551 -19.40 10.71 -1.90
CA HIS A 551 -18.06 11.08 -2.33
C HIS A 551 -17.20 9.82 -2.47
N HIS A 552 -16.25 9.80 -3.41
CA HIS A 552 -15.42 8.61 -3.58
C HIS A 552 -14.13 8.88 -4.34
N THR A 553 -13.15 8.01 -4.12
CA THR A 553 -12.00 7.81 -5.03
C THR A 553 -11.90 6.35 -5.45
N PHE A 554 -11.73 6.12 -6.76
CA PHE A 554 -11.53 4.79 -7.30
C PHE A 554 -10.10 4.32 -7.04
N TRP A 555 -9.95 3.14 -6.44
CA TRP A 555 -8.68 2.43 -6.33
C TRP A 555 -8.47 1.57 -7.58
N VAL A 556 -7.60 1.95 -8.52
CA VAL A 556 -6.61 3.04 -8.47
C VAL A 556 -6.30 3.51 -9.90
N LEU A 557 -5.62 4.64 -10.08
CA LEU A 557 -5.03 5.01 -11.37
C LEU A 557 -3.99 3.97 -11.82
N ASN A 558 -3.12 3.56 -10.89
CA ASN A 558 -1.95 2.73 -11.11
C ASN A 558 -2.29 1.33 -11.66
N PRO A 559 -1.65 0.85 -12.74
CA PRO A 559 -1.86 -0.51 -13.23
C PRO A 559 -1.27 -1.59 -12.30
N ASN A 560 -0.31 -1.23 -11.44
CA ASN A 560 0.48 -2.17 -10.63
C ASN A 560 -0.09 -2.43 -9.22
N SER A 561 -1.38 -2.19 -9.00
CA SER A 561 -2.07 -2.79 -7.85
C SER A 561 -2.36 -4.27 -8.14
N GLY A 562 -1.86 -5.18 -7.31
CA GLY A 562 -1.79 -6.61 -7.66
C GLY A 562 -3.13 -7.35 -7.70
N ASP A 563 -4.08 -6.92 -6.89
CA ASP A 563 -5.41 -7.52 -6.67
C ASP A 563 -6.55 -6.73 -7.32
N THR A 564 -6.31 -5.49 -7.74
CA THR A 564 -7.31 -4.64 -8.42
C THR A 564 -6.94 -4.22 -9.85
N GLY A 565 -5.65 -4.22 -10.19
CA GLY A 565 -5.14 -3.43 -11.31
C GLY A 565 -5.49 -1.94 -11.14
N GLY A 566 -5.56 -1.20 -12.25
CA GLY A 566 -5.98 0.21 -12.20
C GLY A 566 -6.73 0.69 -13.44
N LEU A 567 -6.92 2.00 -13.54
CA LEU A 567 -7.54 2.69 -14.68
C LEU A 567 -6.57 2.87 -15.85
N LEU A 568 -5.28 2.66 -15.63
CA LEU A 568 -4.27 2.60 -16.68
C LEU A 568 -3.93 1.14 -17.04
N GLY A 569 -3.44 0.95 -18.26
CA GLY A 569 -2.71 -0.23 -18.69
C GLY A 569 -1.27 -0.23 -18.16
N TYR A 570 -0.60 -1.39 -18.24
CA TYR A 570 0.77 -1.58 -17.74
C TYR A 570 1.85 -0.77 -18.49
N ASP A 571 1.49 -0.12 -19.61
CA ASP A 571 2.35 0.86 -20.30
C ASP A 571 2.40 2.22 -19.56
N TRP A 572 1.55 2.40 -18.54
CA TRP A 572 1.36 3.65 -17.79
C TRP A 572 0.91 4.83 -18.65
N ALA A 573 0.33 4.57 -19.82
CA ALA A 573 -0.07 5.59 -20.77
C ALA A 573 -1.49 5.37 -21.31
N THR A 574 -1.84 4.13 -21.63
CA THR A 574 -3.15 3.78 -22.16
C THR A 574 -4.14 3.63 -21.01
N TRP A 575 -5.36 4.14 -21.18
CA TRP A 575 -6.45 3.93 -20.23
C TRP A 575 -7.15 2.59 -20.47
N ASP A 576 -7.54 1.91 -19.39
CA ASP A 576 -8.51 0.81 -19.45
C ASP A 576 -9.91 1.40 -19.65
N GLU A 577 -10.31 1.54 -20.92
CA GLU A 577 -11.59 2.15 -21.28
C GLU A 577 -12.81 1.37 -20.77
N ALA A 578 -12.69 0.05 -20.58
CA ALA A 578 -13.78 -0.75 -20.03
C ALA A 578 -13.98 -0.44 -18.55
N LYS A 579 -12.88 -0.36 -17.78
CA LYS A 579 -12.93 -0.01 -16.35
C LYS A 579 -13.34 1.46 -16.16
N TYR A 580 -12.83 2.37 -16.98
CA TYR A 580 -13.28 3.75 -16.98
C TYR A 580 -14.78 3.87 -17.34
N ALA A 581 -15.30 3.08 -18.29
CA ALA A 581 -16.72 3.06 -18.60
C ALA A 581 -17.59 2.55 -17.44
N LEU A 582 -17.05 1.64 -16.61
CA LEU A 582 -17.70 1.25 -15.35
C LEU A 582 -17.75 2.43 -14.38
N LEU A 583 -16.67 3.19 -14.21
CA LEU A 583 -16.55 4.31 -13.26
C LEU A 583 -17.35 5.55 -13.68
N LYS A 584 -17.32 5.91 -14.97
CA LYS A 584 -17.84 7.17 -15.53
C LYS A 584 -19.25 7.57 -15.05
N PRO A 585 -20.24 6.66 -14.88
CA PRO A 585 -21.56 7.01 -14.36
C PRO A 585 -21.58 7.58 -12.93
N ALA A 586 -20.51 7.37 -12.15
CA ALA A 586 -20.33 7.88 -10.80
C ALA A 586 -19.44 9.14 -10.75
N LEU A 587 -19.21 9.80 -11.89
CA LEU A 587 -18.46 11.06 -11.95
C LEU A 587 -19.40 12.26 -12.06
N TRP A 588 -19.01 13.38 -11.46
CA TRP A 588 -19.85 14.58 -11.47
C TRP A 588 -19.82 15.30 -12.82
N ALA A 589 -20.98 15.33 -13.49
CA ALA A 589 -21.16 16.01 -14.76
C ALA A 589 -22.43 16.88 -14.78
N ASP A 590 -22.40 17.91 -15.62
CA ASP A 590 -23.57 18.74 -15.96
C ASP A 590 -24.52 18.01 -16.94
N ARG A 591 -25.68 18.61 -17.20
CA ARG A 591 -26.68 18.06 -18.14
C ARG A 591 -26.17 17.94 -19.58
N ASN A 592 -25.09 18.64 -19.94
CA ASN A 592 -24.47 18.58 -21.26
C ASN A 592 -23.31 17.56 -21.31
N GLY A 593 -23.04 16.86 -20.21
CA GLY A 593 -21.97 15.87 -20.11
C GLY A 593 -20.58 16.47 -19.87
N LYS A 594 -20.47 17.77 -19.52
CA LYS A 594 -19.21 18.36 -19.08
C LYS A 594 -18.96 18.02 -17.63
N PHE A 595 -17.73 17.61 -17.31
CA PHE A 595 -17.36 17.29 -15.94
C PHE A 595 -17.17 18.53 -15.07
N VAL A 596 -17.50 18.41 -13.80
CA VAL A 596 -17.55 19.55 -12.87
C VAL A 596 -16.26 19.60 -12.05
N SER A 597 -15.53 20.71 -12.17
CA SER A 597 -14.46 21.04 -11.22
C SER A 597 -15.07 21.56 -9.92
N LEU A 598 -14.42 21.25 -8.81
CA LEU A 598 -14.67 21.87 -7.50
C LEU A 598 -14.12 23.30 -7.43
N ASP A 599 -13.28 23.71 -8.38
CA ASP A 599 -12.73 25.06 -8.48
C ASP A 599 -13.78 26.02 -9.07
N HIS A 600 -13.93 27.19 -8.45
CA HIS A 600 -14.90 28.20 -8.85
C HIS A 600 -14.54 28.91 -10.15
N GLN A 601 -13.28 28.81 -10.58
CA GLN A 601 -12.69 29.58 -11.68
C GLN A 601 -12.10 28.72 -12.79
N ILE A 602 -11.54 27.55 -12.46
CA ILE A 602 -10.83 26.67 -13.38
C ILE A 602 -11.72 25.49 -13.80
N PRO A 603 -12.14 25.37 -15.08
CA PRO A 603 -12.92 24.23 -15.54
C PRO A 603 -12.06 22.96 -15.59
N LEU A 604 -12.65 21.81 -15.22
CA LEU A 604 -11.93 20.54 -15.10
C LEU A 604 -11.39 20.07 -16.47
N GLY A 605 -10.07 19.98 -16.59
CA GLY A 605 -9.39 19.57 -17.83
C GLY A 605 -9.51 20.60 -18.97
N GLY A 606 -10.02 21.80 -18.68
CA GLY A 606 -10.27 22.88 -19.63
C GLY A 606 -11.72 22.97 -20.10
N ALA A 607 -12.06 24.09 -20.74
CA ALA A 607 -13.44 24.43 -21.12
C ALA A 607 -14.09 23.48 -22.15
N ALA A 608 -13.30 22.65 -22.83
CA ALA A 608 -13.79 21.68 -23.80
C ALA A 608 -14.47 20.48 -23.12
N THR A 609 -13.88 19.97 -22.03
CA THR A 609 -14.32 18.76 -21.32
C THR A 609 -15.03 19.05 -20.01
N GLY A 610 -14.77 20.22 -19.40
CA GLY A 610 -15.29 20.56 -18.07
C GLY A 610 -15.93 21.93 -17.95
N THR A 611 -16.45 22.14 -16.75
CA THR A 611 -17.08 23.37 -16.27
C THR A 611 -16.65 23.64 -14.82
N THR A 612 -16.81 24.87 -14.33
CA THR A 612 -16.59 25.22 -12.92
C THR A 612 -17.84 24.93 -12.11
N ILE A 613 -17.71 24.73 -10.79
CA ILE A 613 -18.86 24.62 -9.88
C ILE A 613 -19.75 25.89 -9.93
N THR A 614 -19.14 27.07 -10.08
CA THR A 614 -19.87 28.33 -10.26
C THR A 614 -20.77 28.28 -11.49
N THR A 615 -20.22 27.87 -12.63
CA THR A 615 -20.96 27.80 -13.89
C THR A 615 -22.02 26.71 -13.85
N TYR A 616 -21.72 25.56 -13.23
CA TYR A 616 -22.67 24.47 -13.01
C TYR A 616 -23.96 24.97 -12.36
N TYR A 617 -23.83 25.71 -11.25
CA TYR A 617 -24.97 26.24 -10.53
C TYR A 617 -25.67 27.41 -11.23
N GLN A 618 -24.92 28.29 -11.90
CA GLN A 618 -25.51 29.37 -12.72
C GLN A 618 -26.40 28.83 -13.85
N GLN A 619 -26.11 27.63 -14.36
CA GLN A 619 -26.90 26.95 -15.38
C GLN A 619 -28.09 26.15 -14.83
N ALA A 620 -28.40 26.28 -13.53
CA ALA A 620 -29.50 25.58 -12.85
C ALA A 620 -29.46 24.05 -13.04
N ASN A 621 -28.24 23.47 -13.05
CA ASN A 621 -28.06 22.03 -12.93
C ASN A 621 -28.55 21.54 -11.56
N PRO A 622 -29.03 20.29 -11.44
CA PRO A 622 -29.50 19.75 -10.16
C PRO A 622 -28.35 19.70 -9.15
N ALA A 623 -28.60 20.03 -7.88
CA ALA A 623 -27.59 19.83 -6.85
C ALA A 623 -27.34 18.32 -6.67
N PRO A 624 -26.09 17.89 -6.38
CA PRO A 624 -25.76 16.50 -6.07
C PRO A 624 -26.20 16.16 -4.63
N THR A 625 -27.52 16.22 -4.38
CA THR A 625 -28.11 15.94 -3.07
C THR A 625 -28.90 14.64 -3.12
N ASN A 626 -28.99 13.95 -1.98
CA ASN A 626 -29.81 12.75 -1.83
C ASN A 626 -31.27 13.02 -2.29
N PRO A 627 -31.89 12.13 -3.09
CA PRO A 627 -33.31 12.24 -3.48
C PRO A 627 -34.30 12.19 -2.32
#